data_AF-A0A818PPQ8-F1
#
_entry.id   AF-A0A818PPQ8-F1
#
_cell.length_a   1.000
_cell.length_b   1.000
_cell.length_c   1.000
_cell.angle_alpha   90.00
_cell.angle_beta   90.00
_cell.angle_gamma   90.00
#
_symmetry.space_group_name_H-M   'P 1'
#
loop_
_entity.id
_entity.type
_entity.pdbx_description
1 polymer ?
#
loop_
_entity_poly.entity_id
_entity_poly.type
_entity_poly.pdbx_seq_one_letter_code
_entity_poly.pdbx_strand_id
1 'polypeptide(L)'
;MINKEKSDDTASSSTATRPKYNTKERVCTTISESPTHRLDIEDLFSNPSDSKDKPNLDILKQHILLEGRLTEQAALRIIESAIQHFPSEASVIYLEKTNTCTCEPDNRFTLL
;
A
#
# COMPACT_ATOMS: atom_id res chain seq x y z
N MET A 1 -10.19 71.05 -27.12
CA MET A 1 -10.64 70.41 -25.87
C MET A 1 -9.98 69.03 -25.79
N ILE A 2 -8.75 69.02 -25.28
CA ILE A 2 -8.30 68.27 -24.08
C ILE A 2 -8.45 66.75 -24.23
N ASN A 3 -7.41 66.10 -24.75
CA ASN A 3 -7.11 64.71 -24.39
C ASN A 3 -6.04 64.75 -23.29
N LYS A 4 -6.39 64.13 -22.18
CA LYS A 4 -5.66 64.11 -20.92
C LYS A 4 -4.59 63.02 -20.98
N GLU A 5 -3.33 63.38 -20.76
CA GLU A 5 -2.24 62.42 -20.51
C GLU A 5 -2.58 61.53 -19.31
N LYS A 6 -2.23 60.25 -19.40
CA LYS A 6 -1.71 59.53 -18.25
C LYS A 6 -0.67 58.51 -18.69
N SER A 7 0.56 58.82 -18.30
CA SER A 7 1.75 57.97 -18.22
C SER A 7 1.46 56.66 -17.51
N ASP A 8 2.05 55.56 -17.99
CA ASP A 8 2.51 54.51 -17.10
C ASP A 8 3.88 54.01 -17.56
N ASP A 9 4.80 54.11 -16.62
CA ASP A 9 6.23 54.01 -16.78
C ASP A 9 6.69 52.57 -17.06
N THR A 10 7.59 52.48 -18.04
CA THR A 10 8.49 51.33 -18.18
C THR A 10 9.46 51.33 -17.00
N ALA A 11 9.11 50.62 -15.93
CA ALA A 11 9.99 50.38 -14.79
C ALA A 11 10.40 48.90 -14.75
N SER A 12 11.61 48.62 -15.23
CA SER A 12 12.33 47.39 -14.94
C SER A 12 12.58 47.32 -13.42
N SER A 13 11.80 46.49 -12.72
CA SER A 13 12.03 46.15 -11.32
C SER A 13 12.14 44.63 -11.22
N SER A 14 13.39 44.16 -11.16
CA SER A 14 13.74 42.78 -10.88
C SER A 14 13.42 42.46 -9.42
N THR A 15 12.13 42.29 -9.08
CA THR A 15 11.74 41.60 -7.87
C THR A 15 11.49 40.14 -8.24
N ALA A 16 12.42 39.28 -7.86
CA ALA A 16 12.28 37.84 -8.02
C ALA A 16 11.07 37.36 -7.20
N THR A 17 9.89 37.37 -7.81
CA THR A 17 8.67 36.83 -7.23
C THR A 17 8.88 35.33 -7.08
N ARG A 18 9.13 34.88 -5.84
CA ARG A 18 9.18 33.44 -5.54
C ARG A 18 7.91 32.80 -6.10
N PRO A 19 8.01 31.74 -6.92
CA PRO A 19 6.82 31.10 -7.45
C PRO A 19 5.94 30.70 -6.28
N LYS A 20 4.68 31.13 -6.31
CA LYS A 20 3.72 30.89 -5.24
C LYS A 20 3.25 29.44 -5.40
N TYR A 21 3.93 28.52 -4.72
CA TYR A 21 3.63 27.10 -4.81
C TYR A 21 2.27 26.81 -4.18
N ASN A 22 1.43 26.04 -4.88
CA ASN A 22 0.20 25.50 -4.34
C ASN A 22 0.58 24.49 -3.23
N THR A 23 0.32 24.82 -1.98
CA THR A 23 0.64 23.96 -0.82
C THR A 23 -0.37 22.85 -0.59
N LYS A 24 -1.47 22.81 -1.36
CA LYS A 24 -2.50 21.76 -1.23
C LYS A 24 -2.16 20.51 -2.02
N GLU A 25 -1.31 20.63 -3.05
CA GLU A 25 -0.98 19.55 -3.96
C GLU A 25 0.44 19.03 -3.69
N ARG A 26 0.65 17.74 -3.92
CA ARG A 26 1.95 17.11 -3.72
C ARG A 26 2.92 17.61 -4.78
N VAL A 27 4.09 18.08 -4.35
CA VAL A 27 5.19 18.50 -5.23
C VAL A 27 5.86 17.29 -5.90
N CYS A 28 5.86 16.13 -5.24
CA CYS A 28 6.41 14.88 -5.77
C CYS A 28 5.26 13.95 -6.21
N THR A 29 4.99 13.92 -7.51
CA THR A 29 3.90 13.15 -8.12
C THR A 29 4.32 11.77 -8.63
N THR A 30 5.63 11.46 -8.61
CA THR A 30 6.17 10.19 -9.12
C THR A 30 5.95 9.01 -8.16
N ILE A 31 5.63 9.30 -6.89
CA ILE A 31 5.41 8.29 -5.86
C ILE A 31 3.91 8.00 -5.77
N SER A 32 3.57 6.73 -5.99
CA SER A 32 2.20 6.22 -5.85
C SER A 32 1.67 6.50 -4.44
N GLU A 33 0.41 6.91 -4.37
CA GLU A 33 -0.26 7.14 -3.10
C GLU A 33 -0.67 5.83 -2.45
N SER A 34 -0.53 5.74 -1.13
CA SER A 34 -1.07 4.63 -0.36
C SER A 34 -2.60 4.65 -0.42
N PRO A 35 -3.27 3.48 -0.48
CA PRO A 35 -4.73 3.41 -0.41
C PRO A 35 -5.27 3.96 0.90
N THR A 36 -6.16 4.95 0.82
CA THR A 36 -6.88 5.49 1.99
C THR A 36 -7.91 4.51 2.54
N HIS A 37 -8.47 3.66 1.66
CA HIS A 37 -9.48 2.67 2.01
C HIS A 37 -8.85 1.53 2.83
N ARG A 38 -9.55 1.10 3.88
CA ARG A 38 -9.17 -0.09 4.62
C ARG A 38 -9.91 -1.28 4.06
N LEU A 39 -9.19 -2.38 3.82
CA LEU A 39 -9.78 -3.59 3.27
C LEU A 39 -10.64 -4.27 4.34
N ASP A 40 -11.91 -4.48 4.03
CA ASP A 40 -12.92 -5.06 4.92
C ASP A 40 -13.08 -6.58 4.73
N ILE A 41 -13.80 -7.20 5.68
CA ILE A 41 -14.07 -8.64 5.66
C ILE A 41 -14.84 -9.03 4.39
N GLU A 42 -15.82 -8.22 4.00
CA GLU A 42 -16.68 -8.51 2.84
C GLU A 42 -15.88 -8.55 1.54
N ASP A 43 -14.95 -7.61 1.35
CA ASP A 43 -14.07 -7.55 0.18
C ASP A 43 -13.02 -8.67 0.18
N LEU A 44 -12.57 -9.07 1.36
CA LEU A 44 -11.51 -10.07 1.51
C LEU A 44 -12.05 -11.51 1.44
N PHE A 45 -13.28 -11.75 1.89
CA PHE A 45 -13.90 -13.07 1.99
C PHE A 45 -15.19 -13.18 1.15
N SER A 46 -15.27 -12.47 0.02
CA SER A 46 -16.51 -12.29 -0.77
C SER A 46 -17.15 -13.57 -1.32
N ASN A 47 -16.41 -14.67 -1.43
CA ASN A 47 -16.91 -15.92 -2.03
C ASN A 47 -17.32 -16.92 -0.93
N PRO A 48 -18.63 -17.10 -0.66
CA PRO A 48 -19.10 -18.09 0.30
C PRO A 48 -18.94 -19.54 -0.18
N SER A 49 -18.65 -19.74 -1.47
CA SER A 49 -18.50 -21.05 -2.10
C SER A 49 -17.06 -21.59 -2.07
N ASP A 50 -16.07 -20.70 -1.87
CA ASP A 50 -14.68 -21.10 -1.78
C ASP A 50 -14.44 -21.72 -0.40
N SER A 51 -13.87 -22.92 -0.41
CA SER A 51 -13.84 -23.81 0.74
C SER A 51 -13.14 -23.16 1.94
N LYS A 52 -13.96 -22.79 2.95
CA LYS A 52 -13.59 -22.63 4.37
C LYS A 52 -12.60 -21.49 4.66
N ASP A 53 -13.14 -20.31 4.97
CA ASP A 53 -12.45 -19.21 5.66
C ASP A 53 -11.09 -18.77 5.05
N LYS A 54 -10.92 -18.90 3.74
CA LYS A 54 -9.69 -18.45 3.06
C LYS A 54 -9.84 -17.02 2.56
N PRO A 55 -8.91 -16.10 2.90
CA PRO A 55 -8.92 -14.76 2.35
C PRO A 55 -8.51 -14.77 0.87
N ASN A 56 -9.06 -13.85 0.09
CA ASN A 56 -8.65 -13.63 -1.30
C ASN A 56 -7.22 -13.06 -1.35
N LEU A 57 -6.28 -13.89 -1.78
CA LEU A 57 -4.85 -13.58 -1.77
C LEU A 57 -4.45 -12.52 -2.79
N ASP A 58 -5.16 -12.41 -3.92
CA ASP A 58 -4.78 -11.47 -4.98
C ASP A 58 -5.06 -10.03 -4.56
N ILE A 59 -6.25 -9.80 -4.00
CA ILE A 59 -6.66 -8.51 -3.45
C ILE A 59 -5.75 -8.14 -2.27
N LEU A 60 -5.51 -9.08 -1.36
CA LEU A 60 -4.70 -8.85 -0.18
C LEU A 60 -3.25 -8.49 -0.53
N LYS A 61 -2.63 -9.21 -1.47
CA LYS A 61 -1.26 -8.94 -1.93
C LYS A 61 -1.15 -7.57 -2.56
N GLN A 62 -2.06 -7.23 -3.47
CA GLN A 62 -2.07 -5.94 -4.14
C GLN A 62 -2.23 -4.80 -3.11
N HIS A 63 -3.12 -4.96 -2.14
CA HIS A 63 -3.37 -3.95 -1.12
C HIS A 63 -2.16 -3.73 -0.21
N ILE A 64 -1.52 -4.80 0.28
CA ILE A 64 -0.32 -4.71 1.13
C ILE A 64 0.87 -4.13 0.37
N LEU A 65 1.04 -4.47 -0.92
CA LEU A 65 2.12 -3.93 -1.76
C LEU A 65 2.05 -2.39 -1.88
N LEU A 66 0.84 -1.85 -1.92
CA LEU A 66 0.59 -0.40 -1.95
C LEU A 66 0.55 0.23 -0.55
N GLU A 67 0.99 -0.49 0.49
CA GLU A 67 0.94 -0.06 1.90
C GLU A 67 -0.48 0.16 2.45
N GLY A 68 -1.48 -0.48 1.82
CA GLY A 68 -2.86 -0.49 2.26
C GLY A 68 -3.04 -1.19 3.61
N ARG A 69 -4.02 -0.74 4.39
CA ARG A 69 -4.33 -1.28 5.72
C ARG A 69 -5.60 -2.13 5.69
N LEU A 70 -5.70 -3.06 6.62
CA LEU A 70 -6.92 -3.84 6.88
C LEU A 70 -7.73 -3.18 8.00
N THR A 71 -9.02 -3.49 8.06
CA THR A 71 -9.78 -3.27 9.29
C THR A 71 -9.42 -4.30 10.35
N GLU A 72 -9.61 -3.92 11.62
CA GLU A 72 -9.23 -4.76 12.77
C GLU A 72 -9.91 -6.13 12.70
N GLN A 73 -11.21 -6.15 12.38
CA GLN A 73 -11.96 -7.40 12.28
C GLN A 73 -11.42 -8.31 11.17
N ALA A 74 -11.05 -7.77 10.00
CA ALA A 74 -10.44 -8.54 8.92
C ALA A 74 -9.08 -9.12 9.34
N ALA A 75 -8.25 -8.32 10.02
CA ALA A 75 -6.95 -8.76 10.51
C ALA A 75 -7.08 -9.87 11.58
N LEU A 76 -7.98 -9.70 12.55
CA LEU A 76 -8.23 -10.69 13.60
C LEU A 76 -8.72 -12.01 13.00
N ARG A 77 -9.63 -11.96 12.03
CA ARG A 77 -10.14 -13.17 11.34
C ARG A 77 -9.01 -13.96 10.65
N ILE A 78 -8.07 -13.29 9.98
CA ILE A 78 -6.91 -13.96 9.39
C ILE A 78 -6.09 -14.66 10.48
N ILE A 79 -5.75 -13.95 11.55
CA ILE A 79 -4.92 -14.45 12.64
C ILE A 79 -5.58 -15.64 13.34
N GLU A 80 -6.86 -15.53 13.68
CA GLU A 80 -7.63 -16.62 14.28
C GLU A 80 -7.69 -17.85 13.37
N SER A 81 -7.88 -17.65 12.06
CA SER A 81 -7.86 -18.75 11.10
C SER A 81 -6.49 -19.45 11.08
N ALA A 82 -5.39 -18.70 11.13
CA ALA A 82 -4.04 -19.27 11.15
C ALA A 82 -3.79 -20.05 12.45
N ILE A 83 -4.18 -19.46 13.59
CA ILE A 83 -4.07 -20.10 14.91
C ILE A 83 -4.93 -21.37 14.99
N GLN A 84 -6.05 -21.45 14.27
CA GLN A 84 -6.84 -22.68 14.25
C GLN A 84 -6.10 -23.85 13.58
N HIS A 85 -5.18 -23.58 12.64
CA HIS A 85 -4.45 -24.62 11.91
C HIS A 85 -3.16 -25.06 12.63
N PHE A 86 -2.45 -24.15 13.31
CA PHE A 86 -1.15 -24.45 13.93
C PHE A 86 -1.17 -25.56 15.01
N PRO A 87 -2.20 -25.71 15.87
CA PRO A 87 -2.26 -26.77 16.88
C PRO A 87 -2.45 -28.18 16.30
N SER A 88 -2.95 -28.29 15.07
CA SER A 88 -3.12 -29.58 14.40
C SER A 88 -1.80 -30.13 13.84
N GLU A 89 -0.76 -29.30 13.79
CA GLU A 89 0.55 -29.66 13.27
C GLU A 89 1.47 -30.15 14.39
N ALA A 90 2.34 -31.12 14.07
CA ALA A 90 3.34 -31.61 15.01
C ALA A 90 4.44 -30.55 15.21
N SER A 91 4.97 -30.45 16.44
CA SER A 91 6.08 -29.54 16.76
C SER A 91 7.36 -29.80 15.93
N VAL A 92 7.51 -31.00 15.36
CA VAL A 92 8.56 -31.33 14.38
C VAL A 92 7.87 -31.79 13.11
N ILE A 93 7.99 -30.97 12.05
CA ILE A 93 7.37 -31.23 10.75
C ILE A 93 8.40 -31.91 9.85
N TYR A 94 8.09 -33.12 9.37
CA TYR A 94 8.91 -33.83 8.38
C TYR A 94 8.40 -33.50 6.97
N LEU A 95 9.23 -32.82 6.18
CA LEU A 95 8.92 -32.47 4.79
C LEU A 95 9.62 -33.48 3.86
N GLU A 96 8.86 -34.26 3.08
CA GLU A 96 9.42 -35.36 2.26
C GLU A 96 9.93 -34.94 0.86
N LYS A 97 9.59 -33.74 0.38
CA LYS A 97 9.98 -33.24 -0.96
C LYS A 97 10.21 -31.72 -0.92
N THR A 98 10.94 -31.19 -1.90
CA THR A 98 11.19 -29.75 -2.07
C THR A 98 9.85 -29.01 -2.17
N ASN A 99 9.62 -28.16 -1.16
CA ASN A 99 8.56 -27.17 -1.07
C ASN A 99 9.30 -25.94 -0.53
N THR A 100 9.27 -24.83 -1.25
CA THR A 100 10.18 -23.70 -1.07
C THR A 100 10.64 -23.37 0.36
N CYS A 101 11.94 -23.45 0.58
CA CYS A 101 12.70 -23.10 1.77
C CYS A 101 13.66 -21.99 1.33
N THR A 102 13.77 -20.92 2.09
CA THR A 102 14.49 -19.71 1.65
C THR A 102 15.64 -19.37 2.57
N CYS A 103 16.83 -19.26 1.99
CA CYS A 103 18.03 -18.65 2.55
C CYS A 103 18.76 -17.81 1.53
N GLU A 104 19.49 -16.83 2.03
CA GLU A 104 20.41 -16.06 1.20
C GLU A 104 21.41 -15.28 2.09
N PRO A 105 22.34 -14.52 1.49
CA PRO A 105 23.71 -14.87 1.08
C PRO A 105 24.69 -15.30 2.19
N ASP A 106 24.24 -15.43 3.44
CA ASP A 106 25.08 -15.83 4.60
C ASP A 106 25.12 -17.37 4.83
N ASN A 107 24.91 -18.14 3.76
CA ASN A 107 25.16 -19.60 3.68
C ASN A 107 24.37 -20.51 4.65
N ARG A 108 23.04 -20.39 4.72
CA ARG A 108 22.20 -21.29 5.56
C ARG A 108 20.88 -21.74 4.91
N PHE A 109 20.95 -22.78 4.07
CA PHE A 109 19.84 -23.59 3.48
C PHE A 109 18.54 -22.92 2.97
N THR A 110 18.41 -22.89 1.64
CA THR A 110 17.21 -22.68 0.78
C THR A 110 16.88 -24.01 0.07
N LEU A 111 15.62 -24.43 -0.04
CA LEU A 111 15.11 -25.60 -0.75
C LEU A 111 13.80 -25.20 -1.45
N LEU A 112 13.87 -24.52 -2.61
CA LEU A 112 12.73 -24.08 -3.47
C LEU A 112 11.65 -25.15 -3.73
#